data_AF-A0A0E1W4B6-F1
#
_entry.id   AF-A0A0E1W4B6-F1
#
_cell.length_a   1.000
_cell.length_b   1.000
_cell.length_c   1.000
_cell.angle_alpha   90.00
_cell.angle_beta   90.00
_cell.angle_gamma   90.00
#
_symmetry.space_group_name_H-M   'P 1'
#
loop_
_entity.id
_entity.type
_entity.pdbx_description
1 polymer ?
#
loop_
_entity_poly.entity_id
_entity_poly.type
_entity_poly.pdbx_seq_one_letter_code
_entity_poly.pdbx_strand_id
1 'polypeptide(L)'
;MLGAFAQPAWADTSTAPNCQNPIGSWLNELGSTMTIASISGTGAITGTYVSPSGTTGQTFSLSGWFYAAPPANNGLDQVTLVTFSVNWNNTAARYNSITTWSGLCQITNNVPTITALYYYSNAFAQYSWKHVNVGQDIFHPIAP
;
A
#
# COMPACT_ATOMS: atom_id res chain seq x y z
N MET A 1 9.54 -8.59 -42.13
CA MET A 1 8.57 -9.23 -41.23
C MET A 1 8.83 -8.69 -39.83
N LEU A 2 8.17 -7.58 -39.47
CA LEU A 2 8.34 -6.90 -38.18
C LEU A 2 7.37 -7.55 -37.19
N GLY A 3 7.92 -8.20 -36.16
CA GLY A 3 7.13 -8.81 -35.09
C GLY A 3 6.45 -7.74 -34.25
N ALA A 4 5.13 -7.77 -34.18
CA ALA A 4 4.37 -7.00 -33.21
C ALA A 4 4.59 -7.63 -31.83
N PHE A 5 5.24 -6.91 -30.92
CA PHE A 5 5.24 -7.26 -29.52
C PHE A 5 3.85 -6.96 -28.96
N ALA A 6 3.10 -8.00 -28.60
CA ALA A 6 1.85 -7.86 -27.86
C ALA A 6 2.18 -7.29 -26.47
N GLN A 7 1.79 -6.03 -26.22
CA GLN A 7 1.80 -5.47 -24.88
C GLN A 7 0.76 -6.22 -24.03
N PRO A 8 1.10 -6.63 -22.79
CA PRO A 8 0.09 -7.14 -21.87
C PRO A 8 -0.87 -5.98 -21.53
N ALA A 9 -2.18 -6.26 -21.60
CA ALA A 9 -3.23 -5.34 -21.23
C ALA A 9 -3.22 -5.11 -19.71
N TRP A 10 -2.36 -4.21 -19.25
CA TRP A 10 -2.44 -3.68 -17.91
C TRP A 10 -3.48 -2.59 -17.98
N ALA A 11 -4.48 -2.67 -17.10
CA ALA A 11 -5.57 -1.72 -17.02
C ALA A 11 -5.01 -0.29 -17.09
N ASP A 12 -5.43 0.42 -18.13
CA ASP A 12 -5.15 1.83 -18.34
C ASP A 12 -5.79 2.60 -17.19
N THR A 13 -5.03 2.87 -16.14
CA THR A 13 -5.48 3.65 -14.99
C THR A 13 -5.10 5.10 -15.25
N SER A 14 -5.80 5.73 -16.20
CA SER A 14 -5.64 7.15 -16.53
C SER A 14 -6.10 8.10 -15.42
N THR A 15 -6.57 7.55 -14.28
CA THR A 15 -7.01 8.30 -13.11
C THR A 15 -6.16 7.93 -11.91
N ALA A 16 -5.68 8.95 -11.20
CA ALA A 16 -4.94 8.77 -9.96
C ALA A 16 -5.79 8.01 -8.93
N PRO A 17 -5.18 7.15 -8.10
CA PRO A 17 -5.93 6.40 -7.11
C PRO A 17 -6.60 7.33 -6.09
N ASN A 18 -7.70 6.86 -5.50
CA ASN A 18 -8.47 7.63 -4.53
C ASN A 18 -9.13 6.72 -3.49
N CYS A 19 -9.89 7.31 -2.57
CA CYS A 19 -10.49 6.55 -1.48
C CYS A 19 -11.63 5.61 -1.88
N GLN A 20 -12.14 5.68 -3.12
CA GLN A 20 -13.19 4.76 -3.62
C GLN A 20 -12.64 3.74 -4.62
N ASN A 21 -11.54 4.07 -5.29
CA ASN A 21 -10.77 3.15 -6.11
C ASN A 21 -9.28 3.34 -5.81
N PRO A 22 -8.66 2.49 -4.97
CA PRO A 22 -7.28 2.65 -4.54
C PRO A 22 -6.26 2.07 -5.53
N ILE A 23 -6.71 1.46 -6.64
CA ILE A 23 -5.82 0.88 -7.66
C ILE A 23 -4.95 1.98 -8.26
N GLY A 24 -3.64 1.80 -8.20
CA GLY A 24 -2.65 2.78 -8.60
C GLY A 24 -1.52 2.91 -7.58
N SER A 25 -0.69 3.94 -7.76
CA SER A 25 0.47 4.20 -6.91
C SER A 25 0.22 5.30 -5.89
N TRP A 26 0.75 5.08 -4.69
CA TRP A 26 0.66 5.96 -3.54
C TRP A 26 2.07 6.21 -2.99
N LEU A 27 2.42 7.46 -2.72
CA LEU A 27 3.72 7.88 -2.19
C LEU A 27 3.56 8.27 -0.73
N ASN A 28 4.45 7.78 0.14
CA ASN A 28 4.52 8.27 1.53
C ASN A 28 5.57 9.37 1.72
N GLU A 29 5.57 9.97 2.91
CA GLU A 29 6.48 11.06 3.30
C GLU A 29 7.97 10.66 3.33
N LEU A 30 8.27 9.36 3.34
CA LEU A 30 9.63 8.81 3.29
C LEU A 30 10.11 8.53 1.86
N GLY A 31 9.28 8.79 0.85
CA GLY A 31 9.56 8.51 -0.55
C GLY A 31 9.34 7.04 -0.95
N SER A 32 8.65 6.26 -0.12
CA SER A 32 8.25 4.90 -0.45
C SER A 32 7.00 4.89 -1.32
N THR A 33 6.97 3.98 -2.29
CA THR A 33 5.85 3.81 -3.23
C THR A 33 5.12 2.51 -2.94
N MET A 34 3.84 2.62 -2.58
CA MET A 34 2.88 1.52 -2.53
C MET A 34 2.09 1.49 -3.85
N THR A 35 2.09 0.36 -4.55
CA THR A 35 1.27 0.18 -5.76
C THR A 35 0.24 -0.91 -5.51
N ILE A 36 -1.04 -0.54 -5.53
CA ILE A 36 -2.16 -1.50 -5.47
C ILE A 36 -2.50 -1.89 -6.91
N ALA A 37 -2.26 -3.16 -7.25
CA ALA A 37 -2.42 -3.67 -8.61
C ALA A 37 -3.84 -4.22 -8.86
N SER A 38 -4.47 -4.79 -7.82
CA SER A 38 -5.81 -5.35 -7.95
C SER A 38 -6.56 -5.37 -6.62
N ILE A 39 -7.89 -5.44 -6.73
CA ILE A 39 -8.81 -5.63 -5.62
C ILE A 39 -9.78 -6.74 -6.04
N SER A 40 -9.94 -7.77 -5.20
CA SER A 40 -10.93 -8.81 -5.43
C SER A 40 -12.35 -8.27 -5.15
N GLY A 41 -13.38 -9.01 -5.58
CA GLY A 41 -14.76 -8.69 -5.22
C GLY A 41 -15.05 -8.72 -3.70
N THR A 42 -14.17 -9.33 -2.90
CA THR A 42 -14.25 -9.34 -1.42
C THR A 42 -13.41 -8.25 -0.76
N GLY A 43 -12.75 -7.40 -1.54
CA GLY A 43 -11.89 -6.33 -1.03
C GLY A 43 -10.44 -6.74 -0.75
N ALA A 44 -10.02 -7.98 -1.06
CA ALA A 44 -8.62 -8.37 -0.90
C ALA A 44 -7.76 -7.62 -1.91
N ILE A 45 -6.71 -6.94 -1.45
CA ILE A 45 -5.79 -6.21 -2.31
C ILE A 45 -4.48 -6.98 -2.49
N THR A 46 -3.91 -6.86 -3.68
CA THR A 46 -2.54 -7.30 -3.96
C THR A 46 -1.79 -6.21 -4.71
N GLY A 47 -0.48 -6.20 -4.56
CA GLY A 47 0.34 -5.15 -5.14
C GLY A 47 1.81 -5.30 -4.82
N THR A 48 2.51 -4.17 -4.90
CA THR A 48 3.93 -4.08 -4.60
C THR A 48 4.24 -2.88 -3.73
N TYR A 49 5.41 -2.92 -3.11
CA TYR A 49 5.94 -1.84 -2.29
C TYR A 49 7.43 -1.66 -2.56
N VAL A 50 7.87 -0.41 -2.70
CA VAL A 50 9.28 -0.02 -2.86
C VAL A 50 9.61 1.01 -1.78
N SER A 51 10.67 0.79 -1.01
CA SER A 51 11.10 1.71 0.06
C SER A 51 12.55 2.14 -0.13
N PRO A 52 12.87 3.44 -0.27
CA PRO A 52 14.25 3.91 -0.23
C PRO A 52 14.85 3.84 1.18
N SER A 53 14.00 3.78 2.21
CA SER A 53 14.41 3.63 3.61
C SER A 53 14.54 2.15 3.98
N GLY A 54 15.69 1.74 4.51
CA GLY A 54 15.94 0.38 4.98
C GLY A 54 16.10 -0.69 3.89
N THR A 55 15.96 -0.33 2.60
CA THR A 55 16.24 -1.21 1.46
C THR A 55 17.08 -0.50 0.40
N THR A 56 17.52 -1.21 -0.65
CA THR A 56 18.25 -0.59 -1.78
C THR A 56 17.35 -0.39 -3.00
N GLY A 57 16.04 -0.24 -2.79
CA GLY A 57 15.05 0.02 -3.85
C GLY A 57 14.47 -1.22 -4.52
N GLN A 58 14.60 -2.40 -3.91
CA GLN A 58 13.93 -3.60 -4.39
C GLN A 58 12.41 -3.50 -4.26
N THR A 59 11.71 -4.24 -5.12
CA THR A 59 10.27 -4.39 -5.08
C THR A 59 9.85 -5.59 -4.23
N PHE A 60 8.97 -5.35 -3.28
CA PHE A 60 8.40 -6.38 -2.41
C PHE A 60 6.92 -6.58 -2.68
N SER A 61 6.43 -7.80 -2.49
CA SER A 61 5.00 -8.09 -2.61
C SER A 61 4.24 -7.50 -1.43
N LEU A 62 3.06 -6.98 -1.74
CA LEU A 62 2.10 -6.43 -0.78
C LEU A 62 0.77 -7.16 -0.91
N SER A 63 0.12 -7.42 0.22
CA SER A 63 -1.25 -7.92 0.27
C SER A 63 -2.01 -7.41 1.50
N GLY A 64 -3.34 -7.35 1.39
CA GLY A 64 -4.18 -6.82 2.47
C GLY A 64 -5.65 -6.74 2.12
N TRP A 65 -6.33 -5.75 2.69
CA TRP A 65 -7.75 -5.51 2.49
C TRP A 65 -8.06 -4.03 2.27
N PHE A 66 -9.04 -3.79 1.42
CA PHE A 66 -9.66 -2.51 1.15
C PHE A 66 -11.17 -2.67 1.32
N TYR A 67 -11.79 -1.72 2.02
CA TYR A 67 -13.24 -1.69 2.17
C TYR A 67 -13.76 -0.26 2.17
N ALA A 68 -14.57 0.07 1.16
CA ALA A 68 -15.36 1.29 1.10
C ALA A 68 -16.83 0.92 1.37
N ALA A 69 -17.40 1.42 2.47
CA ALA A 69 -18.81 1.19 2.77
C ALA A 69 -19.72 1.82 1.71
N PRO A 70 -20.88 1.23 1.38
CA PRO A 70 -21.89 1.89 0.57
C PRO A 70 -22.36 3.22 1.21
N PRO A 71 -22.77 4.23 0.42
CA PRO A 71 -23.31 5.47 0.96
C PRO A 71 -24.66 5.18 1.60
N ALA A 72 -24.70 5.03 2.93
CA ALA A 72 -25.92 4.54 3.58
C ALA A 72 -26.10 4.89 5.07
N ASN A 73 -25.22 5.66 5.71
CA ASN A 73 -25.45 6.08 7.09
C ASN A 73 -25.78 7.58 7.18
N ASN A 74 -27.06 7.86 7.38
CA ASN A 74 -27.63 9.20 7.57
C ASN A 74 -26.96 9.91 8.76
N GLY A 75 -25.90 10.68 8.48
CA GLY A 75 -25.26 11.60 9.44
C GLY A 75 -24.05 11.07 10.20
N LEU A 76 -23.47 9.92 9.83
CA LEU A 76 -22.20 9.46 10.40
C LEU A 76 -21.02 9.83 9.50
N ASP A 77 -19.84 10.05 10.11
CA ASP A 77 -18.60 10.17 9.38
C ASP A 77 -18.27 8.82 8.70
N GLN A 78 -17.96 8.88 7.40
CA GLN A 78 -17.73 7.71 6.57
C GLN A 78 -16.32 7.77 6.00
N VAL A 79 -15.55 6.72 6.29
CA VAL A 79 -14.16 6.58 5.87
C VAL A 79 -13.97 5.26 5.14
N THR A 80 -12.97 5.21 4.29
CA THR A 80 -12.56 3.97 3.64
C THR A 80 -11.49 3.29 4.48
N LEU A 81 -11.59 1.97 4.64
CA LEU A 81 -10.65 1.18 5.43
C LEU A 81 -9.58 0.58 4.53
N VAL A 82 -8.31 0.66 4.96
CA VAL A 82 -7.18 0.07 4.25
C VAL A 82 -6.27 -0.65 5.23
N THR A 83 -5.94 -1.90 4.93
CA THR A 83 -4.88 -2.64 5.63
C THR A 83 -3.99 -3.31 4.60
N PHE A 84 -2.70 -3.39 4.89
CA PHE A 84 -1.79 -4.17 4.06
C PHE A 84 -0.56 -4.61 4.84
N SER A 85 0.14 -5.58 4.28
CA SER A 85 1.40 -6.07 4.81
C SER A 85 2.40 -6.23 3.69
N VAL A 86 3.68 -6.00 4.02
CA VAL A 86 4.82 -6.18 3.13
C VAL A 86 5.76 -7.17 3.78
N ASN A 87 6.05 -8.24 3.05
CA ASN A 87 7.11 -9.18 3.42
C ASN A 87 8.43 -8.67 2.82
N TRP A 88 9.36 -8.24 3.67
CA TRP A 88 10.67 -7.70 3.24
C TRP A 88 11.68 -8.80 2.87
N ASN A 89 11.18 -9.89 2.32
CA ASN A 89 11.96 -11.05 1.93
C ASN A 89 11.52 -11.52 0.54
N ASN A 90 12.44 -11.52 -0.40
CA ASN A 90 12.27 -12.08 -1.74
C ASN A 90 13.57 -12.78 -2.17
N THR A 91 13.67 -13.16 -3.45
CA THR A 91 14.85 -13.82 -3.99
C THR A 91 16.07 -12.90 -4.11
N ALA A 92 15.85 -11.58 -4.20
CA ALA A 92 16.91 -10.58 -4.36
C ALA A 92 17.40 -9.99 -3.02
N ALA A 93 16.59 -10.02 -1.96
CA ALA A 93 16.91 -9.45 -0.65
C ALA A 93 16.16 -10.16 0.47
N ARG A 94 16.80 -10.32 1.63
CA ARG A 94 16.21 -10.92 2.84
C ARG A 94 16.48 -10.06 4.06
N TYR A 95 15.50 -9.25 4.45
CA TYR A 95 15.60 -8.37 5.62
C TYR A 95 15.08 -9.02 6.91
N ASN A 96 14.53 -10.23 6.84
CA ASN A 96 14.00 -11.01 7.96
C ASN A 96 12.93 -10.25 8.77
N SER A 97 12.17 -9.39 8.08
CA SER A 97 11.16 -8.55 8.68
C SER A 97 9.87 -8.53 7.87
N ILE A 98 8.79 -8.14 8.53
CA ILE A 98 7.48 -7.88 7.95
C ILE A 98 6.98 -6.56 8.52
N THR A 99 6.35 -5.72 7.69
CA THR A 99 5.60 -4.57 8.19
C THR A 99 4.14 -4.73 7.86
N THR A 100 3.27 -4.38 8.80
CA THR A 100 1.83 -4.26 8.58
C THR A 100 1.41 -2.82 8.77
N TRP A 101 0.47 -2.35 7.95
CA TRP A 101 -0.17 -1.04 8.05
C TRP A 101 -1.67 -1.25 8.21
N SER A 102 -2.27 -0.45 9.07
CA SER A 102 -3.72 -0.36 9.26
C SER A 102 -4.12 1.09 9.35
N GLY A 103 -5.05 1.51 8.50
CA GLY A 103 -5.36 2.92 8.35
C GLY A 103 -6.68 3.19 7.65
N LEU A 104 -6.89 4.49 7.44
CA LEU A 104 -8.09 5.05 6.83
C LEU A 104 -7.70 5.87 5.61
N CYS A 105 -8.53 5.84 4.56
CA CYS A 105 -8.47 6.78 3.46
C CYS A 105 -9.60 7.81 3.58
N GLN A 106 -9.23 9.09 3.59
CA GLN A 106 -10.15 10.23 3.65
C GLN A 106 -9.68 11.35 2.71
N ILE A 107 -10.57 12.29 2.38
CA ILE A 107 -10.20 13.51 1.67
C ILE A 107 -9.69 14.53 2.68
N THR A 108 -8.40 14.85 2.62
CA THR A 108 -7.76 15.88 3.46
C THR A 108 -7.29 17.01 2.55
N ASN A 109 -7.75 18.24 2.77
CA ASN A 109 -7.42 19.39 1.92
C ASN A 109 -7.66 19.15 0.42
N ASN A 110 -8.78 18.51 0.07
CA ASN A 110 -9.16 18.10 -1.30
C ASN A 110 -8.26 17.02 -1.93
N VAL A 111 -7.39 16.36 -1.15
CA VAL A 111 -6.49 15.30 -1.62
C VAL A 111 -6.86 13.97 -0.95
N PRO A 112 -7.08 12.89 -1.70
CA PRO A 112 -7.17 11.54 -1.13
C PRO A 112 -5.91 11.23 -0.32
N THR A 113 -6.08 10.87 0.95
CA THR A 113 -4.97 10.67 1.88
C THR A 113 -5.22 9.41 2.67
N ILE A 114 -4.25 8.49 2.66
CA ILE A 114 -4.24 7.33 3.55
C ILE A 114 -3.36 7.67 4.74
N THR A 115 -3.91 7.63 5.95
CA THR A 115 -3.12 7.69 7.19
C THR A 115 -3.17 6.33 7.85
N ALA A 116 -2.01 5.70 8.03
CA ALA A 116 -1.93 4.34 8.56
C ALA A 116 -0.85 4.22 9.63
N LEU A 117 -1.22 3.58 10.74
CA LEU A 117 -0.26 3.12 11.74
C LEU A 117 0.40 1.85 11.24
N TYR A 118 1.69 1.69 11.52
CA TYR A 118 2.41 0.48 11.18
C TYR A 118 3.04 -0.22 12.37
N TYR A 119 3.22 -1.53 12.20
CA TYR A 119 4.05 -2.39 13.04
C TYR A 119 5.14 -3.01 12.17
N TYR A 120 6.38 -2.61 12.39
CA TYR A 120 7.57 -3.23 11.79
C TYR A 120 8.08 -4.31 12.74
N SER A 121 7.96 -5.57 12.33
CA SER A 121 8.42 -6.73 13.09
C SER A 121 9.68 -7.31 12.47
N ASN A 122 10.73 -7.48 13.26
CA ASN A 122 12.00 -8.07 12.82
C ASN A 122 12.29 -9.36 13.61
N ALA A 123 12.74 -10.41 12.91
CA ALA A 123 13.13 -11.68 13.53
C ALA A 123 14.37 -11.54 14.44
N PHE A 124 15.25 -10.57 14.18
CA PHE A 124 16.48 -10.37 14.93
C PHE A 124 16.46 -9.01 15.63
N ALA A 125 16.56 -9.04 16.97
CA ALA A 125 16.62 -7.85 17.80
C ALA A 125 17.63 -8.05 18.93
N GLN A 126 18.18 -6.94 19.44
CA GLN A 126 19.13 -6.96 20.55
C GLN A 126 18.50 -7.49 21.86
N TYR A 127 17.18 -7.33 22.00
CA TYR A 127 16.43 -7.72 23.18
C TYR A 127 15.08 -8.31 22.79
N SER A 128 14.56 -9.23 23.59
CA SER A 128 13.27 -9.92 23.37
C SER A 128 12.07 -8.99 23.30
N TRP A 129 12.16 -7.78 23.85
CA TRP A 129 11.08 -6.78 23.79
C TRP A 129 11.19 -5.84 22.59
N LYS A 130 12.31 -5.85 21.85
CA LYS A 130 12.63 -4.87 20.79
C LYS A 130 12.39 -5.42 19.37
N HIS A 131 11.55 -6.45 19.23
CA HIS A 131 11.25 -7.03 17.92
C HIS A 131 10.29 -6.18 17.08
N VAL A 132 9.53 -5.29 17.71
CA VAL A 132 8.47 -4.52 17.04
C VAL A 132 8.71 -3.03 17.23
N ASN A 133 8.80 -2.30 16.13
CA ASN A 133 8.75 -0.84 16.10
C ASN A 133 7.38 -0.40 15.57
N VAL A 134 6.87 0.70 16.11
CA VAL A 134 5.59 1.28 15.69
C VAL A 134 5.81 2.68 15.14
N GLY A 135 4.96 3.07 14.21
CA GLY A 135 4.96 4.41 13.67
C GLY A 135 3.72 4.67 12.84
N GLN A 136 3.79 5.72 12.03
CA GLN A 136 2.72 6.15 11.14
C GLN A 136 3.35 6.54 9.81
N ASP A 137 2.65 6.23 8.71
CA ASP A 137 2.94 6.77 7.39
C ASP A 137 1.70 7.47 6.82
N ILE A 138 1.90 8.49 6.00
CA ILE A 138 0.85 9.21 5.28
C ILE A 138 1.09 9.05 3.78
N PHE A 139 0.12 8.48 3.07
CA PHE A 139 0.23 8.24 1.63
C PHE A 139 -0.69 9.16 0.82
N HIS A 140 -0.15 9.68 -0.28
CA HIS A 140 -0.86 10.47 -1.28
C HIS A 140 -0.80 9.79 -2.66
N PRO A 141 -1.84 9.96 -3.50
CA PRO A 141 -1.85 9.37 -4.83
C PRO A 141 -0.76 9.99 -5.71
N ILE A 142 -0.10 9.15 -6.49
CA ILE A 142 0.78 9.56 -7.58
C ILE A 142 -0.08 9.65 -8.83
N ALA A 143 -0.05 10.80 -9.53
CA ALA A 143 -0.68 10.91 -10.84
C ALA A 143 0.05 9.98 -11.83
N PRO A 144 -0.67 9.28 -12.72
CA PRO A 144 -0.07 8.38 -13.71
C PRO A 144 0.90 9.09 -14.67
#